data_AF-A0A5J6WLH3-F1
#
_entry.id   AF-A0A5J6WLH3-F1
#
_cell.length_a   1.000
_cell.length_b   1.000
_cell.length_c   1.000
_cell.angle_alpha   90.00
_cell.angle_beta   90.00
_cell.angle_gamma   90.00
#
_symmetry.space_group_name_H-M   'P 1'
#
loop_
_entity.id
_entity.type
_entity.pdbx_description
1 polymer ?
#
loop_
_entity_poly.entity_id
_entity_poly.type
_entity_poly.pdbx_seq_one_letter_code
_entity_poly.pdbx_strand_id
1 'polypeptide(L)'
;MKFLLSGFFSNNMFVLATLLIGTMLLLSHQFFIAACLLLGGGICIYVLLLQRIKQEQQGLLRILALSPQGQMNSGINKLLTEHNIVMLLPVLTTIYQSNKQFKRGYNEISNQNLEIGYSAKELANNADETAKQADVQHLNCLTTATATAQINVSLTDISRRIEDINHAVIDAKDNCQHSFKTLVDSKQQVSQVSDVIINTQQSLQQLKEKLDTVILMSSVISEMAAQTNLLSINATIEAAKAGEYGRGFSVVAGEMKMLAQRSQTSAQTITNKTKEVTENMHAVESYMQDAIGHIDQSGVRVESACEHLNNIVKKTESMAVDIDGVAVATEQQMYALKDITQAVEQLTILSAQNSHMSIQQANVANHLHDITRIT
;
A
#
# COMPACT_ATOMS: atom_id res chain seq x y z
N MET A 1 24.85 -151.64 -84.46
CA MET A 1 23.76 -151.82 -83.49
C MET A 1 24.10 -151.07 -82.18
N LYS A 2 24.36 -149.76 -82.03
CA LYS A 2 24.05 -148.50 -82.76
C LYS A 2 22.62 -148.47 -83.30
N PHE A 3 21.62 -148.23 -82.44
CA PHE A 3 20.35 -147.53 -82.77
C PHE A 3 19.31 -147.41 -81.62
N LEU A 4 19.60 -147.77 -80.36
CA LEU A 4 18.59 -147.71 -79.27
C LEU A 4 18.98 -146.91 -78.01
N LEU A 5 20.06 -146.13 -78.04
CA LEU A 5 20.57 -145.39 -76.87
C LEU A 5 20.44 -143.85 -76.96
N SER A 6 19.86 -143.29 -78.03
CA SER A 6 19.71 -141.82 -78.20
C SER A 6 18.30 -141.29 -77.87
N GLY A 7 17.31 -142.15 -77.63
CA GLY A 7 15.91 -141.73 -77.39
C GLY A 7 15.57 -141.43 -75.92
N PHE A 8 16.38 -141.87 -74.95
CA PHE A 8 16.03 -141.76 -73.52
C PHE A 8 16.56 -140.49 -72.83
N PHE A 9 17.54 -139.78 -73.43
CA PHE A 9 18.10 -138.54 -72.86
C PHE A 9 17.40 -137.25 -73.30
N SER A 10 16.65 -137.26 -74.42
CA SER A 10 16.00 -136.04 -74.94
C SER A 10 14.72 -135.65 -74.16
N ASN A 11 13.95 -136.61 -73.65
CA ASN A 11 12.70 -136.31 -72.93
C ASN A 11 12.96 -135.76 -71.52
N ASN A 12 13.97 -136.25 -70.80
CA ASN A 12 14.28 -135.76 -69.46
C ASN A 12 14.83 -134.33 -69.47
N MET A 13 15.57 -133.93 -70.50
CA MET A 13 16.06 -132.55 -70.62
C MET A 13 14.92 -131.56 -70.90
N PHE A 14 13.90 -131.97 -71.68
CA PHE A 14 12.73 -131.14 -71.95
C PHE A 14 11.83 -130.99 -70.71
N VAL A 15 11.66 -132.05 -69.92
CA VAL A 15 10.93 -132.00 -68.64
C VAL A 15 11.66 -131.15 -67.60
N LEU A 16 12.99 -131.20 -67.54
CA LEU A 16 13.77 -130.36 -66.63
C LEU A 16 13.68 -128.87 -67.02
N ALA A 17 13.71 -128.57 -68.32
CA ALA A 17 13.58 -127.21 -68.84
C ALA A 17 12.18 -126.61 -68.59
N THR A 18 11.10 -127.39 -68.75
CA THR A 18 9.75 -126.92 -68.45
C THR A 18 9.51 -126.73 -66.95
N LEU A 19 10.13 -127.56 -66.09
CA LEU A 19 10.08 -127.38 -64.64
C LEU A 19 10.87 -126.14 -64.17
N LEU A 20 12.02 -125.86 -64.79
CA LEU A 20 12.83 -124.65 -64.53
C LEU A 20 12.12 -123.37 -64.99
N ILE A 21 11.46 -123.40 -66.15
CA ILE A 21 10.68 -122.26 -66.66
C ILE A 21 9.43 -122.04 -65.79
N GLY A 22 8.75 -123.12 -65.36
CA GLY A 22 7.60 -123.04 -64.46
C GLY A 22 7.95 -122.48 -63.08
N THR A 23 9.08 -122.87 -62.50
CA THR A 23 9.56 -122.35 -61.21
C THR A 23 10.03 -120.89 -61.32
N MET A 24 10.66 -120.49 -62.42
CA MET A 24 11.01 -119.09 -62.70
C MET A 24 9.78 -118.19 -62.85
N LEU A 25 8.73 -118.66 -63.54
CA LEU A 25 7.47 -117.92 -63.68
C LEU A 25 6.74 -117.73 -62.35
N LEU A 26 6.68 -118.77 -61.50
CA LEU A 26 6.08 -118.70 -60.17
C LEU A 26 6.83 -117.74 -59.23
N LEU A 27 8.17 -117.75 -59.25
CA LEU A 27 8.99 -116.80 -58.50
C LEU A 27 8.76 -115.35 -58.97
N SER A 28 8.68 -115.11 -60.28
CA SER A 28 8.41 -113.76 -60.82
C SER A 28 7.03 -113.22 -60.38
N HIS A 29 6.01 -114.08 -60.33
CA HIS A 29 4.67 -113.69 -59.93
C HIS A 29 4.57 -113.40 -58.43
N GLN A 30 5.34 -114.11 -57.60
CA GLN A 30 5.44 -113.82 -56.16
C GLN A 30 6.17 -112.49 -55.90
N PHE A 31 7.24 -112.18 -56.64
CA PHE A 31 7.92 -110.88 -56.55
C PHE A 31 7.03 -109.72 -57.01
N PHE A 32 6.23 -109.90 -58.06
CA PHE A 32 5.31 -108.87 -58.55
C PHE A 32 4.19 -108.57 -57.54
N ILE A 33 3.60 -109.59 -56.92
CA ILE A 33 2.58 -109.41 -55.87
C ILE A 33 3.20 -108.71 -54.63
N ALA A 34 4.40 -109.11 -54.22
CA ALA A 34 5.10 -108.49 -53.10
C ALA A 34 5.41 -107.00 -53.37
N ALA A 35 5.87 -106.67 -54.58
CA ALA A 35 6.10 -105.29 -54.99
C ALA A 35 4.82 -104.44 -55.01
N CYS A 36 3.71 -104.98 -55.52
CA CYS A 36 2.40 -104.32 -55.50
C CYS A 36 1.86 -104.11 -54.09
N LEU A 37 2.03 -105.07 -53.17
CA LEU A 37 1.63 -104.92 -51.77
C LEU A 37 2.50 -103.91 -51.01
N LEU A 38 3.80 -103.86 -51.29
CA LEU A 38 4.71 -102.87 -50.69
C LEU A 38 4.45 -101.46 -51.22
N LEU A 39 4.23 -101.29 -52.53
CA LEU A 39 3.87 -100.00 -53.13
C LEU A 39 2.47 -99.55 -52.68
N GLY A 40 1.48 -100.44 -52.70
CA GLY A 40 0.12 -100.15 -52.26
C GLY A 40 0.07 -99.83 -50.76
N GLY A 41 0.77 -100.61 -49.94
CA GLY A 41 0.92 -100.35 -48.50
C GLY A 41 1.66 -99.05 -48.24
N GLY A 42 2.74 -98.77 -48.97
CA GLY A 42 3.49 -97.52 -48.89
C GLY A 42 2.67 -96.29 -49.26
N ILE A 43 1.90 -96.36 -50.35
CA ILE A 43 1.00 -95.27 -50.77
C ILE A 43 -0.13 -95.08 -49.75
N CYS A 44 -0.72 -96.16 -49.24
CA CYS A 44 -1.77 -96.07 -48.24
C CYS A 44 -1.26 -95.44 -46.93
N ILE A 45 -0.08 -95.85 -46.46
CA ILE A 45 0.59 -95.24 -45.30
C ILE A 45 0.91 -93.77 -45.57
N TYR A 46 1.40 -93.43 -46.76
CA TYR A 46 1.70 -92.05 -47.16
C TYR A 46 0.45 -91.16 -47.17
N VAL A 47 -0.66 -91.64 -47.74
CA VAL A 47 -1.94 -90.91 -47.77
C VAL A 47 -2.51 -90.74 -46.37
N LEU A 48 -2.48 -91.78 -45.53
CA LEU A 48 -2.93 -91.70 -44.13
C LEU A 48 -2.09 -90.72 -43.32
N LEU A 49 -0.76 -90.69 -43.53
CA LEU A 49 0.12 -89.71 -42.90
C LEU A 49 -0.20 -88.27 -43.35
N LEU A 50 -0.41 -88.05 -44.65
CA LEU A 50 -0.76 -86.72 -45.16
C LEU A 50 -2.12 -86.23 -44.66
N GLN A 51 -3.13 -87.10 -44.63
CA GLN A 51 -4.45 -86.74 -44.07
C GLN A 51 -4.34 -86.39 -42.59
N ARG A 52 -3.54 -87.16 -41.83
CA ARG A 52 -3.31 -86.91 -40.41
C ARG A 52 -2.60 -85.56 -40.19
N ILE A 53 -1.54 -85.28 -40.93
CA ILE A 53 -0.83 -83.98 -40.87
C ILE A 53 -1.78 -82.82 -41.22
N LYS A 54 -2.64 -82.98 -42.22
CA LYS A 54 -3.58 -81.93 -42.65
C LYS A 54 -4.66 -81.65 -41.61
N GLN A 55 -5.19 -82.68 -40.96
CA GLN A 55 -6.11 -82.51 -39.82
C GLN A 55 -5.42 -81.82 -38.64
N GLU A 56 -4.19 -82.21 -38.32
CA GLU A 56 -3.42 -81.61 -37.23
C GLU A 56 -3.11 -80.12 -37.48
N GLN A 57 -2.78 -79.73 -38.71
CA GLN A 57 -2.60 -78.32 -39.09
C GLN A 57 -3.87 -77.48 -38.90
N GLN A 58 -5.05 -78.03 -39.24
CA GLN A 58 -6.32 -77.34 -39.05
C GLN A 58 -6.66 -77.17 -37.55
N GLY A 59 -6.33 -78.15 -36.71
CA GLY A 59 -6.47 -78.05 -35.25
C GLY A 59 -5.61 -76.93 -34.67
N LEU A 60 -4.35 -76.83 -35.11
CA LEU A 60 -3.42 -75.77 -34.72
C LEU A 60 -3.90 -74.36 -35.12
N LEU A 61 -4.36 -74.21 -36.36
CA LEU A 61 -4.92 -72.94 -36.87
C LEU A 61 -6.16 -72.49 -36.07
N ARG A 62 -7.01 -73.43 -35.65
CA ARG A 62 -8.22 -73.12 -34.88
C ARG A 62 -7.91 -72.59 -33.47
N ILE A 63 -6.83 -73.06 -32.86
CA ILE A 63 -6.38 -72.60 -31.53
C ILE A 63 -5.67 -71.24 -31.63
N LEU A 64 -4.85 -71.03 -32.65
CA LEU A 64 -4.24 -69.73 -32.91
C LEU A 64 -5.32 -68.65 -33.15
N ALA A 65 -6.45 -69.00 -33.76
CA ALA A 65 -7.60 -68.10 -33.90
C ALA A 65 -8.34 -67.81 -32.57
N LEU A 66 -8.22 -68.68 -31.56
CA LEU A 66 -8.78 -68.48 -30.21
C LEU A 66 -7.85 -67.67 -29.29
N SER A 67 -6.65 -67.29 -29.77
CA SER A 67 -5.64 -66.50 -29.06
C SER A 67 -6.17 -65.16 -28.51
N PRO A 68 -7.03 -64.38 -29.20
CA PRO A 68 -7.51 -63.10 -28.68
C PRO A 68 -8.46 -63.24 -27.45
N GLN A 69 -9.15 -64.38 -27.31
CA GLN A 69 -10.24 -64.56 -26.33
C GLN A 69 -9.81 -65.24 -25.02
N GLY A 70 -8.53 -65.56 -24.83
CA GLY A 70 -8.02 -66.16 -23.57
C GLY A 70 -8.40 -67.62 -23.34
N GLN A 71 -8.99 -68.31 -24.34
CA GLN A 71 -9.38 -69.71 -24.27
C GLN A 71 -8.32 -70.68 -24.84
N MET A 72 -7.09 -70.23 -25.02
CA MET A 72 -6.02 -71.03 -25.65
C MET A 72 -5.63 -72.27 -24.82
N ASN A 73 -5.81 -72.25 -23.49
CA ASN A 73 -5.51 -73.38 -22.62
C ASN A 73 -6.40 -74.61 -22.87
N SER A 74 -7.70 -74.42 -23.12
CA SER A 74 -8.61 -75.53 -23.40
C SER A 74 -8.34 -76.13 -24.79
N GLY A 75 -7.96 -75.29 -25.75
CA GLY A 75 -7.53 -75.73 -27.08
C GLY A 75 -6.26 -76.58 -27.05
N ILE A 76 -5.22 -76.12 -26.35
CA ILE A 76 -3.94 -76.84 -26.24
C ILE A 76 -4.14 -78.19 -25.52
N ASN A 77 -4.91 -78.24 -24.44
CA ASN A 77 -5.18 -79.49 -23.70
C ASN A 77 -5.95 -80.52 -24.54
N LYS A 78 -6.89 -80.07 -25.38
CA LYS A 78 -7.67 -80.95 -26.27
C LYS A 78 -6.82 -81.52 -27.40
N LEU A 79 -5.90 -80.74 -27.97
CA LEU A 79 -4.96 -81.24 -28.97
C LEU A 79 -3.98 -82.27 -28.38
N LEU A 80 -3.52 -82.07 -27.14
CA LEU A 80 -2.64 -83.00 -26.43
C LEU A 80 -3.29 -84.36 -26.14
N THR A 81 -4.62 -84.41 -25.99
CA THR A 81 -5.35 -85.66 -25.74
C THR A 81 -5.75 -86.39 -27.01
N GLU A 82 -6.03 -85.68 -28.11
CA GLU A 82 -6.54 -86.29 -29.35
C GLU A 82 -5.44 -86.61 -30.38
N HIS A 83 -4.33 -85.87 -30.41
CA HIS A 83 -3.29 -86.00 -31.43
C HIS A 83 -1.91 -85.97 -30.78
N ASN A 84 -1.09 -86.99 -31.01
CA ASN A 84 0.21 -87.21 -30.35
C ASN A 84 1.29 -86.22 -30.86
N ILE A 85 1.03 -84.91 -30.77
CA ILE A 85 1.83 -83.80 -31.33
C ILE A 85 2.82 -83.25 -30.28
N VAL A 86 3.43 -84.15 -29.49
CA VAL A 86 4.34 -83.80 -28.38
C VAL A 86 5.52 -82.95 -28.86
N MET A 87 5.98 -83.14 -30.11
CA MET A 87 7.13 -82.43 -30.69
C MET A 87 6.87 -80.92 -30.93
N LEU A 88 5.62 -80.49 -31.16
CA LEU A 88 5.28 -79.07 -31.35
C LEU A 88 4.90 -78.35 -30.04
N LEU A 89 4.79 -79.10 -28.94
CA LEU A 89 4.43 -78.56 -27.62
C LEU A 89 5.39 -77.46 -27.13
N PRO A 90 6.73 -77.55 -27.29
CA PRO A 90 7.65 -76.47 -26.89
C PRO A 90 7.37 -75.17 -27.66
N VAL A 91 7.15 -75.25 -28.98
CA VAL A 91 6.87 -74.06 -29.80
C VAL A 91 5.52 -73.43 -29.45
N LEU A 92 4.47 -74.25 -29.24
CA LEU A 92 3.15 -73.76 -28.83
C LEU A 92 3.16 -73.13 -27.44
N THR A 93 3.90 -73.71 -26.52
CA THR A 93 4.08 -73.16 -25.17
C THR A 93 4.86 -71.84 -25.20
N THR A 94 5.91 -71.71 -26.03
CA THR A 94 6.62 -70.44 -26.25
C THR A 94 5.71 -69.37 -26.87
N ILE A 95 4.93 -69.69 -27.92
CA ILE A 95 3.98 -68.74 -28.53
C ILE A 95 2.91 -68.33 -27.52
N TYR A 96 2.39 -69.26 -26.72
CA TYR A 96 1.42 -68.96 -25.67
C TYR A 96 2.02 -68.04 -24.59
N GLN A 97 3.24 -68.33 -24.12
CA GLN A 97 3.95 -67.50 -23.16
C GLN A 97 4.22 -66.09 -23.73
N SER A 98 4.64 -65.98 -24.99
CA SER A 98 4.86 -64.71 -25.68
C SER A 98 3.56 -63.91 -25.85
N ASN A 99 2.44 -64.54 -26.20
CA ASN A 99 1.13 -63.87 -26.27
C ASN A 99 0.66 -63.42 -24.88
N LYS A 100 0.90 -64.23 -23.84
CA LYS A 100 0.59 -63.86 -22.46
C LYS A 100 1.42 -62.66 -21.99
N GLN A 101 2.71 -62.61 -22.34
CA GLN A 101 3.58 -61.46 -22.08
C GLN A 101 3.12 -60.23 -22.87
N PHE A 102 2.80 -60.39 -24.16
CA PHE A 102 2.28 -59.30 -25.00
C PHE A 102 0.97 -58.73 -24.44
N LYS A 103 0.02 -59.59 -24.03
CA LYS A 103 -1.23 -59.15 -23.40
C LYS A 103 -1.00 -58.40 -22.09
N ARG A 104 -0.03 -58.83 -21.28
CA ARG A 104 0.36 -58.11 -20.06
C ARG A 104 0.95 -56.75 -20.39
N GLY A 105 1.91 -56.68 -21.31
CA GLY A 105 2.51 -55.43 -21.76
C GLY A 105 1.49 -54.48 -22.39
N TYR A 106 0.55 -54.99 -23.19
CA TYR A 106 -0.56 -54.20 -23.75
C TYR A 106 -1.46 -53.61 -22.66
N ASN A 107 -1.86 -54.41 -21.67
CA ASN A 107 -2.67 -53.91 -20.56
C ASN A 107 -1.92 -52.87 -19.72
N GLU A 108 -0.61 -53.04 -19.53
CA GLU A 108 0.24 -52.10 -18.81
C GLU A 108 0.36 -50.77 -19.56
N ILE A 109 0.62 -50.79 -20.87
CA ILE A 109 0.63 -49.61 -21.73
C ILE A 109 -0.75 -48.94 -21.76
N SER A 110 -1.84 -49.71 -21.84
CA SER A 110 -3.20 -49.18 -21.84
C SER A 110 -3.53 -48.47 -20.53
N ASN A 111 -3.13 -49.03 -19.38
CA ASN A 111 -3.29 -48.37 -18.09
C ASN A 111 -2.44 -47.10 -17.98
N GLN A 112 -1.18 -47.12 -18.46
CA GLN A 112 -0.33 -45.94 -18.50
C GLN A 112 -0.92 -44.83 -19.39
N ASN A 113 -1.48 -45.17 -20.55
CA ASN A 113 -2.16 -44.20 -21.42
C ASN A 113 -3.38 -43.58 -20.75
N LEU A 114 -4.16 -44.36 -19.99
CA LEU A 114 -5.28 -43.81 -19.21
C LEU A 114 -4.78 -42.82 -18.16
N GLU A 115 -3.72 -43.15 -17.41
CA GLU A 115 -3.11 -42.24 -16.44
C GLU A 115 -2.60 -40.95 -17.11
N ILE A 116 -1.90 -41.05 -18.24
CA ILE A 116 -1.45 -39.89 -19.02
C ILE A 116 -2.66 -39.04 -19.46
N GLY A 117 -3.74 -39.66 -19.92
CA GLY A 117 -4.95 -38.96 -20.34
C GLY A 117 -5.64 -38.21 -19.19
N TYR A 118 -5.64 -38.78 -17.98
CA TYR A 118 -6.11 -38.10 -16.76
C TYR A 118 -5.19 -36.93 -16.38
N SER A 119 -3.88 -37.14 -16.30
CA SER A 119 -2.91 -36.09 -15.98
C SER A 119 -2.92 -34.96 -17.02
N ALA A 120 -3.11 -35.28 -18.29
CA ALA A 120 -3.27 -34.29 -19.36
C ALA A 120 -4.52 -33.42 -19.12
N LYS A 121 -5.66 -34.03 -18.80
CA LYS A 121 -6.88 -33.28 -18.49
C LYS A 121 -6.73 -32.37 -17.27
N GLU A 122 -6.06 -32.86 -16.23
CA GLU A 122 -5.77 -32.07 -15.03
C GLU A 122 -4.83 -30.90 -15.35
N LEU A 123 -3.79 -31.14 -16.15
CA LEU A 123 -2.87 -30.09 -16.63
C LEU A 123 -3.60 -29.01 -17.44
N ALA A 124 -4.54 -29.39 -18.32
CA ALA A 124 -5.35 -28.43 -19.08
C ALA A 124 -6.22 -27.55 -18.17
N ASN A 125 -6.83 -28.14 -17.14
CA ASN A 125 -7.64 -27.40 -16.17
C ASN A 125 -6.78 -26.43 -15.35
N ASN A 126 -5.62 -26.88 -14.86
CA ASN A 126 -4.69 -26.04 -14.10
C ASN A 126 -4.16 -24.88 -14.94
N ALA A 127 -3.92 -25.12 -16.23
CA ALA A 127 -3.52 -24.09 -17.18
C ALA A 127 -4.64 -23.04 -17.38
N ASP A 128 -5.89 -23.45 -17.57
CA ASP A 128 -7.03 -22.52 -17.70
C ASP A 128 -7.22 -21.67 -16.42
N GLU A 129 -7.07 -22.29 -15.24
CA GLU A 129 -7.15 -21.57 -13.97
C GLU A 129 -5.99 -20.57 -13.80
N THR A 130 -4.77 -20.97 -14.14
CA THR A 130 -3.59 -20.08 -14.08
C THR A 130 -3.73 -18.90 -15.04
N ALA A 131 -4.29 -19.11 -16.24
CA ALA A 131 -4.56 -18.04 -17.20
C ALA A 131 -5.57 -17.02 -16.63
N LYS A 132 -6.67 -17.50 -16.03
CA LYS A 132 -7.67 -16.61 -15.39
C LYS A 132 -7.07 -15.83 -14.21
N GLN A 133 -6.24 -16.48 -13.39
CA GLN A 133 -5.54 -15.82 -12.29
C GLN A 133 -4.57 -14.75 -12.80
N ALA A 134 -3.86 -15.01 -13.90
CA ALA A 134 -3.00 -14.03 -14.55
C ALA A 134 -3.80 -12.81 -15.07
N ASP A 135 -4.99 -12.99 -15.63
CA ASP A 135 -5.82 -11.85 -16.05
C ASP A 135 -6.29 -10.99 -14.87
N VAL A 136 -6.70 -11.64 -13.76
CA VAL A 136 -7.06 -10.92 -12.52
C VAL A 136 -5.86 -10.18 -11.94
N GLN A 137 -4.68 -10.82 -11.92
CA GLN A 137 -3.44 -10.19 -11.45
C GLN A 137 -3.07 -8.96 -12.29
N HIS A 138 -3.26 -9.01 -13.61
CA HIS A 138 -3.04 -7.88 -14.50
C HIS A 138 -3.97 -6.69 -14.18
N LEU A 139 -5.26 -6.95 -13.97
CA LEU A 139 -6.24 -5.91 -13.59
C LEU A 139 -5.92 -5.28 -12.23
N ASN A 140 -5.49 -6.09 -11.26
CA ASN A 140 -5.04 -5.59 -9.95
C ASN A 140 -3.82 -4.68 -10.11
N CYS A 141 -2.84 -5.06 -10.94
CA CYS A 141 -1.67 -4.23 -11.23
C CYS A 141 -2.06 -2.88 -11.83
N LEU A 142 -3.00 -2.83 -12.77
CA LEU A 142 -3.49 -1.57 -13.36
C LEU A 142 -4.14 -0.65 -12.31
N THR A 143 -4.91 -1.22 -11.40
CA THR A 143 -5.55 -0.48 -10.30
C THR A 143 -4.49 0.06 -9.34
N THR A 144 -3.51 -0.74 -8.95
CA THR A 144 -2.38 -0.30 -8.11
C THR A 144 -1.53 0.77 -8.81
N ALA A 145 -1.28 0.65 -10.11
CA ALA A 145 -0.58 1.66 -10.90
C ALA A 145 -1.33 3.00 -10.89
N THR A 146 -2.66 2.96 -11.02
CA THR A 146 -3.50 4.17 -10.95
C THR A 146 -3.45 4.80 -9.55
N ALA A 147 -3.57 3.99 -8.50
CA ALA A 147 -3.51 4.47 -7.13
C ALA A 147 -2.13 5.07 -6.78
N THR A 148 -1.04 4.44 -7.24
CA THR A 148 0.32 4.98 -7.04
C THR A 148 0.54 6.29 -7.79
N ALA A 149 0.00 6.44 -9.01
CA ALA A 149 0.04 7.72 -9.73
C ALA A 149 -0.71 8.83 -8.97
N GLN A 150 -1.87 8.54 -8.38
CA GLN A 150 -2.61 9.50 -7.56
C GLN A 150 -1.88 9.88 -6.27
N ILE A 151 -1.23 8.92 -5.62
CA ILE A 151 -0.38 9.19 -4.45
C ILE A 151 0.78 10.09 -4.84
N ASN A 152 1.41 9.89 -6.00
CA ASN A 152 2.52 10.72 -6.48
C ASN A 152 2.12 12.20 -6.61
N VAL A 153 0.94 12.46 -7.22
CA VAL A 153 0.39 13.82 -7.31
C VAL A 153 0.16 14.41 -5.92
N SER A 154 -0.40 13.62 -5.01
CA SER A 154 -0.66 14.06 -3.62
C SER A 154 0.63 14.40 -2.85
N LEU A 155 1.70 13.61 -3.02
CA LEU A 155 3.00 13.88 -2.40
C LEU A 155 3.67 15.14 -2.98
N THR A 156 3.50 15.38 -4.27
CA THR A 156 3.98 16.62 -4.91
C THR A 156 3.25 17.83 -4.34
N ASP A 157 1.93 17.73 -4.16
CA ASP A 157 1.13 18.78 -3.53
C ASP A 157 1.51 19.01 -2.06
N ILE A 158 1.79 17.94 -1.30
CA ILE A 158 2.29 18.04 0.08
C ILE A 158 3.64 18.77 0.09
N SER A 159 4.56 18.43 -0.81
CA SER A 159 5.87 19.09 -0.92
C SER A 159 5.74 20.60 -1.16
N ARG A 160 4.83 21.01 -2.05
CA ARG A 160 4.55 22.44 -2.27
C ARG A 160 3.97 23.11 -1.03
N ARG A 161 3.05 22.45 -0.33
CA ARG A 161 2.46 22.98 0.92
C ARG A 161 3.50 23.16 2.02
N ILE A 162 4.50 22.29 2.09
CA ILE A 162 5.61 22.41 3.04
C ILE A 162 6.38 23.72 2.79
N GLU A 163 6.66 24.06 1.53
CA GLU A 163 7.29 25.35 1.17
C GLU A 163 6.42 26.54 1.57
N ASP A 164 5.12 26.50 1.26
CA ASP A 164 4.17 27.55 1.63
C ASP A 164 4.13 27.77 3.15
N ILE A 165 4.10 26.70 3.95
CA ILE A 165 4.08 26.80 5.41
C ILE A 165 5.43 27.31 5.93
N ASN A 166 6.56 26.89 5.35
CA ASN A 166 7.88 27.43 5.71
C ASN A 166 7.95 28.95 5.50
N HIS A 167 7.42 29.46 4.38
CA HIS A 167 7.30 30.90 4.16
C HIS A 167 6.42 31.57 5.22
N ALA A 168 5.25 31.00 5.53
CA ALA A 168 4.36 31.54 6.55
C ALA A 168 5.00 31.55 7.96
N VAL A 169 5.82 30.55 8.29
CA VAL A 169 6.59 30.48 9.55
C VAL A 169 7.61 31.62 9.63
N ILE A 170 8.36 31.87 8.54
CA ILE A 170 9.34 32.96 8.48
C ILE A 170 8.63 34.31 8.62
N ASP A 171 7.55 34.53 7.87
CA ASP A 171 6.78 35.78 7.93
C ASP A 171 6.18 36.00 9.32
N ALA A 172 5.67 34.95 9.97
CA ALA A 172 5.14 35.03 11.33
C ALA A 172 6.24 35.43 12.34
N LYS A 173 7.46 34.89 12.18
CA LYS A 173 8.60 35.23 13.03
C LYS A 173 9.00 36.70 12.87
N ASP A 174 9.11 37.19 11.64
CA ASP A 174 9.46 38.57 11.35
C ASP A 174 8.40 39.56 11.86
N ASN A 175 7.12 39.20 11.71
CA ASN A 175 6.01 39.99 12.26
C ASN A 175 6.03 40.04 13.80
N CYS A 176 6.36 38.92 14.46
CA CYS A 176 6.51 38.89 15.90
C CYS A 176 7.68 39.77 16.38
N GLN A 177 8.81 39.74 15.67
CA GLN A 177 9.96 40.58 15.98
C GLN A 177 9.64 42.07 15.82
N HIS A 178 8.97 42.47 14.74
CA HIS A 178 8.48 43.84 14.57
C HIS A 178 7.51 44.24 15.68
N SER A 179 6.55 43.37 16.00
CA SER A 179 5.57 43.63 17.08
C SER A 179 6.26 43.79 18.44
N PHE A 180 7.27 42.98 18.72
CA PHE A 180 8.06 43.07 19.95
C PHE A 180 8.77 44.43 20.04
N LYS A 181 9.39 44.90 18.96
CA LYS A 181 10.02 46.22 18.91
C LYS A 181 9.02 47.34 19.20
N THR A 182 7.85 47.31 18.56
CA THR A 182 6.78 48.29 18.79
C THR A 182 6.28 48.30 20.24
N LEU A 183 6.20 47.12 20.89
CA LEU A 183 5.83 47.03 22.30
C LEU A 183 6.90 47.57 23.25
N VAL A 184 8.18 47.37 22.92
CA VAL A 184 9.29 47.98 23.68
C VAL A 184 9.22 49.51 23.58
N ASP A 185 8.99 50.05 22.39
CA ASP A 185 8.80 51.49 22.19
C ASP A 185 7.56 52.01 22.95
N SER A 186 6.46 51.24 22.94
CA SER A 186 5.24 51.56 23.69
C SER A 186 5.49 51.57 25.20
N LYS A 187 6.26 50.61 25.73
CA LYS A 187 6.66 50.57 27.15
C LYS A 187 7.44 51.82 27.54
N GLN A 188 8.36 52.26 26.68
CA GLN A 188 9.11 53.50 26.91
C GLN A 188 8.19 54.72 26.93
N GLN A 189 7.24 54.82 25.99
CA GLN A 189 6.26 55.92 25.97
C GLN A 189 5.40 55.94 27.23
N VAL A 190 4.92 54.79 27.70
CA VAL A 190 4.16 54.68 28.95
C VAL A 190 4.97 55.19 30.14
N SER A 191 6.26 54.85 30.21
CA SER A 191 7.18 55.37 31.25
C SER A 191 7.32 56.89 31.17
N GLN A 192 7.49 57.45 29.97
CA GLN A 192 7.62 58.90 29.78
C GLN A 192 6.36 59.66 30.20
N VAL A 193 5.17 59.11 29.92
CA VAL A 193 3.90 59.73 30.36
C VAL A 193 3.82 59.69 31.89
N SER A 194 4.25 58.61 32.54
CA SER A 194 4.32 58.51 34.00
C SER A 194 5.18 59.63 34.61
N ASP A 195 6.38 59.85 34.05
CA ASP A 195 7.28 60.91 34.49
C ASP A 195 6.67 62.32 34.33
N VAL A 196 5.97 62.57 33.22
CA VAL A 196 5.27 63.85 33.00
C VAL A 196 4.18 64.10 34.04
N ILE A 197 3.44 63.06 34.42
CA ILE A 197 2.40 63.17 35.46
C ILE A 197 3.05 63.44 36.82
N ILE A 198 4.10 62.73 37.19
CA ILE A 198 4.82 62.97 38.47
C ILE A 198 5.32 64.41 38.55
N ASN A 199 5.95 64.91 37.48
CA ASN A 199 6.44 66.29 37.42
C ASN A 199 5.32 67.33 37.49
N THR A 200 4.17 67.02 36.88
CA THR A 200 2.99 67.90 36.92
C THR A 200 2.37 67.94 38.32
N GLN A 201 2.37 66.83 39.08
CA GLN A 201 1.92 66.80 40.47
C GLN A 201 2.82 67.67 41.35
N GLN A 202 4.15 67.58 41.17
CA GLN A 202 5.08 68.46 41.88
C GLN A 202 4.85 69.94 41.57
N SER A 203 4.55 70.26 40.31
CA SER A 203 4.26 71.63 39.88
C SER A 203 2.96 72.16 40.50
N LEU A 204 1.92 71.33 40.61
CA LEU A 204 0.68 71.68 41.31
C LEU A 204 0.92 71.91 42.80
N GLN A 205 1.72 71.08 43.45
CA GLN A 205 2.07 71.26 44.85
C GLN A 205 2.79 72.60 45.08
N GLN A 206 3.75 72.96 44.23
CA GLN A 206 4.41 74.27 44.30
C GLN A 206 3.44 75.44 44.03
N LEU A 207 2.49 75.27 43.10
CA LEU A 207 1.48 76.29 42.83
C LEU A 207 0.58 76.50 44.06
N LYS A 208 0.24 75.43 44.78
CA LYS A 208 -0.59 75.48 46.00
C LYS A 208 0.08 76.32 47.08
N GLU A 209 1.36 76.08 47.35
CA GLU A 209 2.16 76.86 48.30
C GLU A 209 2.22 78.36 47.95
N LYS A 210 2.31 78.68 46.65
CA LYS A 210 2.26 80.07 46.18
C LYS A 210 0.88 80.70 46.39
N LEU A 211 -0.21 79.97 46.14
CA LEU A 211 -1.57 80.47 46.37
C LEU A 211 -1.86 80.68 47.85
N ASP A 212 -1.37 79.79 48.73
CA ASP A 212 -1.47 79.96 50.18
C ASP A 212 -0.81 81.27 50.64
N THR A 213 0.34 81.60 50.04
CA THR A 213 1.02 82.89 50.28
C THR A 213 0.18 84.08 49.81
N VAL A 214 -0.47 83.98 48.65
CA VAL A 214 -1.37 85.03 48.13
C VAL A 214 -2.59 85.21 49.02
N ILE A 215 -3.18 84.13 49.54
CA ILE A 215 -4.30 84.19 50.50
C ILE A 215 -3.86 84.94 51.75
N LEU A 216 -2.69 84.62 52.31
CA LEU A 216 -2.15 85.31 53.47
C LEU A 216 -1.96 86.81 53.21
N MET A 217 -1.34 87.17 52.08
CA MET A 217 -1.15 88.58 51.71
C MET A 217 -2.48 89.31 51.52
N SER A 218 -3.47 88.68 50.90
CA SER A 218 -4.82 89.23 50.72
C SER A 218 -5.51 89.48 52.08
N SER A 219 -5.34 88.56 53.04
CA SER A 219 -5.84 88.72 54.41
C SER A 219 -5.22 89.94 55.08
N VAL A 220 -3.89 90.12 54.98
CA VAL A 220 -3.19 91.28 55.53
C VAL A 220 -3.68 92.58 54.88
N ILE A 221 -3.88 92.62 53.55
CA ILE A 221 -4.43 93.79 52.85
C ILE A 221 -5.84 94.12 53.34
N SER A 222 -6.69 93.11 53.53
CA SER A 222 -8.05 93.29 54.07
C SER A 222 -8.02 93.87 55.49
N GLU A 223 -7.13 93.38 56.34
CA GLU A 223 -6.93 93.93 57.69
C GLU A 223 -6.42 95.38 57.65
N MET A 224 -5.42 95.68 56.83
CA MET A 224 -4.89 97.05 56.66
C MET A 224 -5.98 98.00 56.12
N ALA A 225 -6.80 97.54 55.18
CA ALA A 225 -7.92 98.31 54.63
C ALA A 225 -8.98 98.56 55.71
N ALA A 226 -9.32 97.56 56.53
CA ALA A 226 -10.25 97.73 57.65
C ALA A 226 -9.73 98.73 58.69
N GLN A 227 -8.45 98.67 59.05
CA GLN A 227 -7.80 99.63 59.94
C GLN A 227 -7.80 101.04 59.34
N THR A 228 -7.48 101.19 58.06
CA THR A 228 -7.49 102.48 57.35
C THR A 228 -8.89 103.07 57.28
N ASN A 229 -9.91 102.23 57.04
CA ASN A 229 -11.31 102.64 57.05
C ASN A 229 -11.71 103.17 58.45
N LEU A 230 -11.32 102.48 59.53
CA LEU A 230 -11.54 102.97 60.90
C LEU A 230 -10.82 104.30 61.18
N LEU A 231 -9.56 104.44 60.77
CA LEU A 231 -8.82 105.70 60.87
C LEU A 231 -9.53 106.85 60.13
N SER A 232 -10.00 106.58 58.91
CA SER A 232 -10.68 107.57 58.08
C SER A 232 -12.02 108.03 58.68
N ILE A 233 -12.75 107.13 59.34
CA ILE A 233 -13.97 107.45 60.07
C ILE A 233 -13.64 108.37 61.24
N ASN A 234 -12.61 108.04 62.04
CA ASN A 234 -12.16 108.88 63.14
C ASN A 234 -11.71 110.27 62.65
N ALA A 235 -10.99 110.34 61.53
CA ALA A 235 -10.58 111.59 60.90
C ALA A 235 -11.77 112.41 60.38
N THR A 236 -12.79 111.75 59.81
CA THR A 236 -14.03 112.41 59.35
C THR A 236 -14.79 113.03 60.53
N ILE A 237 -14.86 112.32 61.66
CA ILE A 237 -15.49 112.81 62.90
C ILE A 237 -14.75 114.04 63.42
N GLU A 238 -13.42 113.99 63.53
CA GLU A 238 -12.64 115.12 64.06
C GLU A 238 -12.64 116.32 63.10
N ALA A 239 -12.67 116.08 61.78
CA ALA A 239 -12.83 117.12 60.77
C ALA A 239 -14.20 117.81 60.87
N ALA A 240 -15.29 117.08 61.15
CA ALA A 240 -16.60 117.67 61.40
C ALA A 240 -16.63 118.51 62.68
N LYS A 241 -15.90 118.07 63.72
CA LYS A 241 -15.78 118.77 65.00
C LYS A 241 -14.99 120.08 64.92
N ALA A 242 -14.05 120.20 63.97
CA ALA A 242 -13.30 121.43 63.70
C ALA A 242 -14.08 122.48 62.87
N GLY A 243 -15.32 122.18 62.44
CA GLY A 243 -16.19 123.11 61.73
C GLY A 243 -15.62 123.55 60.37
N GLU A 244 -15.62 124.85 60.09
CA GLU A 244 -15.12 125.41 58.81
C GLU A 244 -13.63 125.13 58.57
N TYR A 245 -12.80 125.06 59.63
CA TYR A 245 -11.36 124.79 59.52
C TYR A 245 -11.04 123.33 59.15
N GLY A 246 -11.98 122.40 59.38
CA GLY A 246 -11.81 120.97 59.09
C GLY A 246 -12.26 120.53 57.70
N ARG A 247 -12.80 121.46 56.89
CA ARG A 247 -13.50 121.14 55.64
C ARG A 247 -12.61 120.45 54.60
N GLY A 248 -11.36 120.90 54.45
CA GLY A 248 -10.38 120.23 53.58
C GLY A 248 -9.96 118.84 54.09
N PHE A 249 -9.83 118.69 55.40
CA PHE A 249 -9.50 117.41 56.05
C PHE A 249 -10.63 116.38 55.90
N SER A 250 -11.88 116.82 55.96
CA SER A 250 -13.07 115.97 55.77
C SER A 250 -13.12 115.36 54.36
N VAL A 251 -12.77 116.14 53.33
CA VAL A 251 -12.69 115.63 51.93
C VAL A 251 -11.62 114.55 51.81
N VAL A 252 -10.43 114.78 52.38
CA VAL A 252 -9.32 113.80 52.35
C VAL A 252 -9.68 112.54 53.14
N ALA A 253 -10.35 112.66 54.29
CA ALA A 253 -10.82 111.53 55.09
C ALA A 253 -11.90 110.71 54.34
N GLY A 254 -12.81 111.37 53.62
CA GLY A 254 -13.79 110.71 52.76
C GLY A 254 -13.15 109.93 51.61
N GLU A 255 -12.12 110.49 50.97
CA GLU A 255 -11.37 109.81 49.91
C GLU A 255 -10.58 108.61 50.47
N MET A 256 -9.93 108.76 51.63
CA MET A 256 -9.27 107.64 52.32
C MET A 256 -10.25 106.51 52.66
N LYS A 257 -11.47 106.84 53.11
CA LYS A 257 -12.53 105.88 53.38
C LYS A 257 -12.90 105.09 52.12
N MET A 258 -13.15 105.77 51.00
CA MET A 258 -13.46 105.11 49.74
C MET A 258 -12.32 104.22 49.27
N LEU A 259 -11.06 104.68 49.38
CA LEU A 259 -9.89 103.90 48.99
C LEU A 259 -9.72 102.64 49.85
N ALA A 260 -9.97 102.74 51.15
CA ALA A 260 -9.97 101.61 52.07
C ALA A 260 -11.07 100.58 51.72
N GLN A 261 -12.30 101.04 51.47
CA GLN A 261 -13.40 100.16 51.05
C GLN A 261 -13.11 99.48 49.71
N ARG A 262 -12.53 100.20 48.75
CA ARG A 262 -12.08 99.63 47.46
C ARG A 262 -11.01 98.56 47.66
N SER A 263 -10.02 98.83 48.52
CA SER A 263 -8.94 97.89 48.84
C SER A 263 -9.46 96.61 49.49
N GLN A 264 -10.42 96.73 50.41
CA GLN A 264 -11.05 95.57 51.04
C GLN A 264 -11.86 94.73 50.04
N THR A 265 -12.60 95.40 49.14
CA THR A 265 -13.35 94.71 48.07
C THR A 265 -12.41 93.99 47.10
N SER A 266 -11.28 94.62 46.74
CA SER A 266 -10.25 94.00 45.91
C SER A 266 -9.60 92.79 46.60
N ALA A 267 -9.25 92.89 47.88
CA ALA A 267 -8.72 91.78 48.66
C ALA A 267 -9.71 90.60 48.71
N GLN A 268 -11.00 90.87 48.98
CA GLN A 268 -12.02 89.83 48.96
C GLN A 268 -12.15 89.15 47.58
N THR A 269 -12.06 89.94 46.51
CA THR A 269 -12.10 89.41 45.14
C THR A 269 -10.90 88.49 44.86
N ILE A 270 -9.69 88.89 45.29
CA ILE A 270 -8.49 88.06 45.20
C ILE A 270 -8.69 86.74 45.95
N THR A 271 -9.17 86.79 47.19
CA THR A 271 -9.42 85.59 48.00
C THR A 271 -10.41 84.64 47.33
N ASN A 272 -11.52 85.17 46.80
CA ASN A 272 -12.50 84.36 46.09
C ASN A 272 -11.91 83.71 44.82
N LYS A 273 -11.13 84.46 44.04
CA LYS A 273 -10.47 83.93 42.84
C LYS A 273 -9.40 82.90 43.17
N THR A 274 -8.61 83.11 44.21
CA THR A 274 -7.63 82.11 44.65
C THR A 274 -8.32 80.82 45.09
N LYS A 275 -9.46 80.91 45.79
CA LYS A 275 -10.25 79.73 46.17
C LYS A 275 -10.75 78.94 44.96
N GLU A 276 -11.27 79.63 43.94
CA GLU A 276 -11.69 79.02 42.66
C GLU A 276 -10.52 78.30 41.98
N VAL A 277 -9.31 78.88 41.99
CA VAL A 277 -8.11 78.23 41.46
C VAL A 277 -7.75 76.98 42.28
N THR A 278 -7.78 77.04 43.62
CA THR A 278 -7.50 75.88 44.48
C THR A 278 -8.49 74.74 44.26
N GLU A 279 -9.78 75.05 44.10
CA GLU A 279 -10.80 74.04 43.78
C GLU A 279 -10.52 73.36 42.43
N ASN A 280 -10.15 74.14 41.40
CA ASN A 280 -9.75 73.59 40.10
C ASN A 280 -8.48 72.73 40.20
N MET A 281 -7.50 73.11 41.03
CA MET A 281 -6.30 72.32 41.25
C MET A 281 -6.61 70.94 41.84
N HIS A 282 -7.52 70.86 42.80
CA HIS A 282 -7.96 69.57 43.36
C HIS A 282 -8.61 68.66 42.32
N ALA A 283 -9.39 69.23 41.39
CA ALA A 283 -9.93 68.46 40.28
C ALA A 283 -8.82 67.90 39.37
N VAL A 284 -7.80 68.72 39.07
CA VAL A 284 -6.64 68.27 38.28
C VAL A 284 -5.85 67.18 39.02
N GLU A 285 -5.61 67.32 40.32
CA GLU A 285 -4.96 66.28 41.15
C GLU A 285 -5.70 64.94 41.05
N SER A 286 -7.05 64.96 41.12
CA SER A 286 -7.87 63.75 40.96
C SER A 286 -7.70 63.11 39.58
N TYR A 287 -7.75 63.90 38.50
CA TYR A 287 -7.57 63.37 37.14
C TYR A 287 -6.17 62.78 36.93
N MET A 288 -5.16 63.35 37.58
CA MET A 288 -3.81 62.83 37.53
C MET A 288 -3.67 61.50 38.28
N GLN A 289 -4.34 61.36 39.43
CA GLN A 289 -4.39 60.09 40.17
C GLN A 289 -5.01 58.98 39.31
N ASP A 290 -6.12 59.27 38.63
CA ASP A 290 -6.78 58.34 37.71
C ASP A 290 -5.86 57.97 36.54
N ALA A 291 -5.16 58.96 35.98
CA ALA A 291 -4.22 58.75 34.88
C ALA A 291 -3.05 57.83 35.28
N ILE A 292 -2.54 57.89 36.50
CA ILE A 292 -1.53 56.94 37.01
C ILE A 292 -2.10 55.52 37.01
N GLY A 293 -3.33 55.34 37.51
CA GLY A 293 -4.00 54.03 37.50
C GLY A 293 -4.15 53.46 36.08
N HIS A 294 -4.46 54.30 35.09
CA HIS A 294 -4.52 53.88 33.69
C HIS A 294 -3.16 53.54 33.08
N ILE A 295 -2.09 54.24 33.49
CA ILE A 295 -0.71 53.95 33.07
C ILE A 295 -0.23 52.61 33.62
N ASP A 296 -0.48 52.32 34.90
CA ASP A 296 -0.11 51.05 35.51
C ASP A 296 -0.80 49.88 34.81
N GLN A 297 -2.10 50.01 34.54
CA GLN A 297 -2.85 49.02 33.77
C GLN A 297 -2.31 48.84 32.35
N SER A 298 -1.91 49.94 31.70
CA SER A 298 -1.31 49.90 30.37
C SER A 298 0.05 49.19 30.39
N GLY A 299 0.87 49.44 31.41
CA GLY A 299 2.14 48.74 31.63
C GLY A 299 1.96 47.22 31.75
N VAL A 300 1.02 46.77 32.58
CA VAL A 300 0.69 45.33 32.73
C VAL A 300 0.23 44.71 31.41
N ARG A 301 -0.60 45.43 30.63
CA ARG A 301 -1.08 44.95 29.31
C ARG A 301 0.06 44.83 28.30
N VAL A 302 0.99 45.77 28.27
CA VAL A 302 2.17 45.72 27.40
C VAL A 302 3.05 44.52 27.76
N GLU A 303 3.27 44.26 29.05
CA GLU A 303 4.06 43.12 29.50
C GLU A 303 3.41 41.78 29.15
N SER A 304 2.10 41.65 29.36
CA SER A 304 1.32 40.48 28.93
C SER A 304 1.40 40.27 27.41
N ALA A 305 1.30 41.35 26.61
CA ALA A 305 1.43 41.26 25.16
C ALA A 305 2.83 40.75 24.74
N CYS A 306 3.89 41.20 25.41
CA CYS A 306 5.26 40.70 25.19
C CYS A 306 5.38 39.19 25.48
N GLU A 307 4.76 38.72 26.58
CA GLU A 307 4.75 37.29 26.92
C GLU A 307 4.01 36.46 25.86
N HIS A 308 2.85 36.93 25.40
CA HIS A 308 2.10 36.28 24.33
C HIS A 308 2.90 36.20 23.03
N LEU A 309 3.57 37.27 22.62
CA LEU A 309 4.43 37.24 21.43
C LEU A 309 5.59 36.25 21.58
N ASN A 310 6.22 36.18 22.75
CA ASN A 310 7.29 35.21 23.00
C ASN A 310 6.78 33.75 22.89
N ASN A 311 5.56 33.49 23.36
CA ASN A 311 4.93 32.18 23.21
C ASN A 311 4.61 31.87 21.73
N ILE A 312 4.19 32.87 20.95
CA ILE A 312 3.99 32.71 19.50
C ILE A 312 5.31 32.36 18.82
N VAL A 313 6.41 33.08 19.12
CA VAL A 313 7.74 32.78 18.54
C VAL A 313 8.15 31.34 18.83
N LYS A 314 8.04 30.87 20.08
CA LYS A 314 8.34 29.48 20.44
C LYS A 314 7.49 28.47 19.67
N LYS A 315 6.21 28.77 19.46
CA LYS A 315 5.31 27.90 18.68
C LYS A 315 5.66 27.88 17.20
N THR A 316 6.04 29.02 16.64
CA THR A 316 6.51 29.13 15.26
C THR A 316 7.82 28.36 15.06
N GLU A 317 8.74 28.39 16.04
CA GLU A 317 9.97 27.59 16.01
C GLU A 317 9.69 26.08 16.09
N SER A 318 8.78 25.65 16.96
CA SER A 318 8.33 24.24 16.99
C SER A 318 7.70 23.82 15.67
N MET A 319 6.88 24.68 15.08
CA MET A 319 6.23 24.42 13.80
C MET A 319 7.24 24.26 12.66
N ALA A 320 8.34 25.04 12.67
CA ALA A 320 9.43 24.87 11.72
C ALA A 320 10.06 23.47 11.80
N VAL A 321 10.28 22.95 13.01
CA VAL A 321 10.82 21.60 13.23
C VAL A 321 9.84 20.53 12.76
N ASP A 322 8.55 20.69 13.05
CA ASP A 322 7.53 19.74 12.63
C ASP A 322 7.42 19.67 11.10
N ILE A 323 7.50 20.80 10.42
CA ILE A 323 7.46 20.88 8.94
C ILE A 323 8.68 20.21 8.32
N ASP A 324 9.87 20.39 8.90
CA ASP A 324 11.09 19.68 8.46
C ASP A 324 10.91 18.16 8.58
N GLY A 325 10.32 17.69 9.69
CA GLY A 325 9.95 16.28 9.86
C GLY A 325 8.97 15.77 8.80
N VAL A 326 7.95 16.57 8.45
CA VAL A 326 7.00 16.23 7.37
C VAL A 326 7.69 16.21 6.00
N ALA A 327 8.67 17.10 5.75
CA ALA A 327 9.45 17.13 4.51
C ALA A 327 10.27 15.85 4.34
N VAL A 328 11.00 15.45 5.38
CA VAL A 328 11.75 14.19 5.38
C VAL A 328 10.84 12.98 5.17
N ALA A 329 9.69 12.93 5.86
CA ALA A 329 8.73 11.84 5.70
C ALA A 329 8.15 11.79 4.27
N THR A 330 7.86 12.95 3.67
CA THR A 330 7.37 13.06 2.29
C THR A 330 8.41 12.57 1.30
N GLU A 331 9.69 12.92 1.50
CA GLU A 331 10.79 12.44 0.67
C GLU A 331 10.93 10.91 0.74
N GLN A 332 10.90 10.34 1.95
CA GLN A 332 10.90 8.89 2.16
C GLN A 332 9.72 8.20 1.47
N GLN A 333 8.52 8.78 1.54
CA GLN A 333 7.34 8.26 0.86
C GLN A 333 7.49 8.29 -0.66
N MET A 334 8.13 9.31 -1.23
CA MET A 334 8.42 9.35 -2.67
C MET A 334 9.36 8.22 -3.11
N TYR A 335 10.40 7.91 -2.31
CA TYR A 335 11.27 6.76 -2.59
C TYR A 335 10.51 5.43 -2.51
N ALA A 336 9.72 5.21 -1.45
CA ALA A 336 8.92 4.01 -1.31
C ALA A 336 7.91 3.86 -2.45
N LEU A 337 7.32 4.96 -2.92
CA LEU A 337 6.38 4.94 -4.03
C LEU A 337 7.05 4.51 -5.34
N LYS A 338 8.29 4.97 -5.58
CA LYS A 338 9.10 4.54 -6.73
C LYS A 338 9.34 3.03 -6.73
N ASP A 339 9.66 2.45 -5.57
CA ASP A 339 9.85 1.01 -5.42
C ASP A 339 8.55 0.24 -5.70
N ILE A 340 7.41 0.74 -5.23
CA ILE A 340 6.10 0.15 -5.52
C ILE A 340 5.81 0.21 -7.03
N THR A 341 6.06 1.34 -7.69
CA THR A 341 5.86 1.47 -9.14
C THR A 341 6.69 0.45 -9.91
N GLN A 342 7.96 0.26 -9.55
CA GLN A 342 8.81 -0.75 -10.16
C GLN A 342 8.32 -2.17 -9.92
N ALA A 343 7.85 -2.48 -8.70
CA ALA A 343 7.27 -3.77 -8.37
C ALA A 343 6.00 -4.07 -9.19
N VAL A 344 5.14 -3.07 -9.38
CA VAL A 344 3.91 -3.18 -10.20
C VAL A 344 4.24 -3.42 -11.68
N GLU A 345 5.25 -2.73 -12.22
CA GLU A 345 5.74 -2.98 -13.59
C GLU A 345 6.25 -4.42 -13.76
N GLN A 346 7.06 -4.91 -12.81
CA GLN A 346 7.55 -6.29 -12.84
C GLN A 346 6.41 -7.31 -12.73
N LEU A 347 5.43 -7.09 -11.83
CA LEU A 347 4.26 -7.96 -11.70
C LEU A 347 3.43 -7.99 -12.98
N THR A 348 3.31 -6.85 -13.67
CA THR A 348 2.59 -6.78 -14.96
C THR A 348 3.27 -7.66 -16.01
N ILE A 349 4.60 -7.63 -16.09
CA ILE A 349 5.40 -8.49 -16.99
C ILE A 349 5.22 -9.96 -16.64
N LEU A 350 5.34 -10.32 -15.35
CA LEU A 350 5.17 -11.70 -14.87
C LEU A 350 3.75 -12.23 -15.14
N SER A 351 2.73 -11.39 -14.97
CA SER A 351 1.35 -11.72 -15.27
C SER A 351 1.16 -12.09 -16.74
N ALA A 352 1.74 -11.29 -17.65
CA ALA A 352 1.70 -11.58 -19.09
C ALA A 352 2.44 -12.89 -19.44
N GLN A 353 3.59 -13.13 -18.81
CA GLN A 353 4.35 -14.38 -18.98
C GLN A 353 3.56 -15.60 -18.48
N ASN A 354 2.93 -15.51 -17.32
CA ASN A 354 2.10 -16.59 -16.76
C ASN A 354 0.92 -16.92 -17.67
N SER A 355 0.24 -15.91 -18.20
CA SER A 355 -0.85 -16.10 -19.18
C SER A 355 -0.35 -16.84 -20.43
N HIS A 356 0.78 -16.41 -20.99
CA HIS A 356 1.39 -17.08 -22.15
C HIS A 356 1.80 -18.54 -21.85
N MET A 357 2.47 -18.78 -20.73
CA MET A 357 2.87 -20.12 -20.30
C MET A 357 1.67 -21.04 -20.08
N SER A 358 0.58 -20.50 -19.52
CA SER A 358 -0.67 -21.23 -19.33
C SER A 358 -1.28 -21.67 -20.66
N ILE A 359 -1.33 -20.79 -21.66
CA ILE A 359 -1.80 -21.15 -23.01
C ILE A 359 -0.94 -22.26 -23.61
N GLN A 360 0.38 -22.20 -23.45
CA GLN A 360 1.28 -23.26 -23.92
C GLN A 360 1.04 -24.59 -23.20
N GLN A 361 0.86 -24.58 -21.87
CA GLN A 361 0.56 -25.78 -21.08
C GLN A 361 -0.77 -26.40 -21.50
N ALA A 362 -1.81 -25.60 -21.72
CA ALA A 362 -3.10 -26.08 -22.21
C ALA A 362 -2.98 -26.76 -23.58
N ASN A 363 -2.17 -26.20 -24.49
CA ASN A 363 -1.92 -26.80 -25.80
C ASN A 363 -1.19 -28.15 -25.69
N VAL A 364 -0.15 -28.24 -24.84
CA VAL A 364 0.57 -29.50 -24.58
C VAL A 364 -0.35 -30.54 -23.96
N ALA A 365 -1.17 -30.14 -22.98
CA ALA A 365 -2.14 -30.99 -22.32
C ALA A 365 -3.17 -31.56 -23.31
N ASN A 366 -3.75 -30.71 -24.18
CA ASN A 366 -4.68 -31.15 -25.21
C ASN A 366 -4.02 -32.13 -26.19
N HIS A 367 -2.78 -31.84 -26.61
CA HIS A 367 -2.05 -32.74 -27.50
C HIS A 367 -1.78 -34.12 -26.85
N LEU A 368 -1.40 -34.14 -25.58
CA LEU A 368 -1.17 -35.39 -24.82
C LEU A 368 -2.47 -36.17 -24.68
N HIS A 369 -3.57 -35.49 -24.38
CA HIS A 369 -4.90 -36.08 -24.30
C HIS A 369 -5.31 -36.72 -25.63
N ASP A 370 -5.09 -36.03 -26.76
CA ASP A 370 -5.42 -36.54 -28.10
C ASP A 370 -4.62 -37.80 -28.45
N ILE A 371 -3.31 -37.82 -28.17
CA ILE A 371 -2.46 -38.99 -28.45
C ILE A 371 -2.93 -40.20 -27.63
N THR A 372 -3.24 -40.03 -26.35
CA THR A 372 -3.70 -41.13 -25.49
C THR A 372 -5.04 -41.73 -25.90
N ARG A 373 -5.82 -41.04 -26.74
CA ARG A 373 -7.12 -41.51 -27.24
C ARG A 373 -7.01 -42.32 -28.55
N ILE A 374 -5.87 -42.23 -29.23
CA ILE A 374 -5.63 -42.85 -30.55
C ILE A 374 -5.00 -44.25 -30.41
N THR A 375 -4.30 -44.50 -29.30
CA THR A 375 -3.75 -45.81 -28.88
C THR A 375 -4.66 -46.53 -27.92
#